data_AF-A0AAV1T8T8-F1
#
_entry.id   AF-A0AAV1T8T8-F1
#
_cell.length_a   1.000
_cell.length_b   1.000
_cell.length_c   1.000
_cell.angle_alpha   90.00
_cell.angle_beta   90.00
_cell.angle_gamma   90.00
#
_symmetry.space_group_name_H-M   'P 1'
#
loop_
_entity.id
_entity.type
_entity.pdbx_description
1 polymer ?
#
loop_
_entity_poly.entity_id
_entity_poly.type
_entity_poly.pdbx_seq_one_letter_code
_entity_poly.pdbx_strand_id
1 'polypeptide(L)'
;MEFLFWFRREPDMRDRVDSLQQLLVMKYPAMLQAMFQSCLEASISPEEVLQMLPIPLTLDDSTEAVTNFSSMVNVWSVYVSSFRGRGYVFSNDAVVKVLVQQIEEPMFDLWRVGHGPRLCSG
;
A
#
# COMPACT_ATOMS: atom_id res chain seq x y z
N MET A 1 -8.36 -8.18 -14.24
CA MET A 1 -8.23 -7.79 -12.81
C MET A 1 -9.55 -7.29 -12.22
N GLU A 2 -10.53 -6.89 -13.04
CA GLU A 2 -11.82 -6.37 -12.56
C GLU A 2 -12.54 -7.25 -11.53
N PHE A 3 -12.52 -8.58 -11.69
CA PHE A 3 -13.19 -9.48 -10.73
C PHE A 3 -12.65 -9.35 -9.30
N LEU A 4 -11.35 -9.09 -9.12
CA LEU A 4 -10.76 -8.86 -7.80
C LEU A 4 -11.26 -7.54 -7.21
N PHE A 5 -11.37 -6.50 -8.03
CA PHE A 5 -11.96 -5.22 -7.58
C PHE A 5 -13.41 -5.38 -7.16
N TRP A 6 -14.19 -6.25 -7.82
CA TRP A 6 -15.53 -6.60 -7.38
C TRP A 6 -15.55 -7.23 -5.99
N PHE A 7 -14.73 -8.26 -5.75
CA PHE A 7 -14.62 -8.89 -4.42
C PHE A 7 -14.10 -7.93 -3.34
N ARG A 8 -13.23 -6.98 -3.71
CA ARG A 8 -12.69 -5.96 -2.78
C ARG A 8 -13.77 -5.04 -2.20
N ARG A 9 -14.92 -4.90 -2.86
CA ARG A 9 -16.04 -4.07 -2.36
C ARG A 9 -16.75 -4.72 -1.18
N GLU A 10 -16.63 -6.03 -1.01
CA GLU A 10 -17.16 -6.76 0.14
C GLU A 10 -16.22 -6.58 1.35
N PRO A 11 -16.68 -5.98 2.47
CA PRO A 11 -15.81 -5.65 3.60
C PRO A 11 -15.04 -6.84 4.16
N ASP A 12 -15.68 -8.01 4.21
CA ASP A 12 -15.09 -9.26 4.73
C ASP A 12 -14.02 -9.86 3.78
N MET A 13 -13.97 -9.41 2.54
CA MET A 13 -13.06 -9.94 1.51
C MET A 13 -11.94 -8.97 1.16
N ARG A 14 -12.02 -7.71 1.59
CA ARG A 14 -11.05 -6.65 1.26
C ARG A 14 -9.62 -7.07 1.58
N ASP A 15 -9.33 -7.45 2.82
CA ASP A 15 -7.97 -7.80 3.25
C ASP A 15 -7.43 -9.05 2.55
N ARG A 16 -8.31 -10.02 2.26
CA ARG A 16 -7.94 -11.25 1.53
C ARG A 16 -7.62 -10.96 0.07
N VAL A 17 -8.39 -10.07 -0.55
CA VAL A 17 -8.15 -9.63 -1.93
C VAL A 17 -6.88 -8.80 -2.01
N ASP A 18 -6.66 -7.88 -1.08
CA ASP A 18 -5.44 -7.06 -1.03
C ASP A 18 -4.21 -7.97 -0.85
N SER A 19 -4.27 -8.96 0.05
CA SER A 19 -3.20 -9.97 0.22
C SER A 19 -2.96 -10.78 -1.06
N LEU A 20 -4.02 -11.21 -1.74
CA LEU A 20 -3.92 -11.95 -3.00
C LEU A 20 -3.29 -11.09 -4.11
N GLN A 21 -3.69 -9.82 -4.21
CA GLN A 21 -3.13 -8.87 -5.17
C GLN A 21 -1.64 -8.64 -4.90
N GLN A 22 -1.24 -8.45 -3.65
CA GLN A 22 0.17 -8.33 -3.26
C GLN A 22 0.96 -9.58 -3.66
N LEU A 23 0.47 -10.78 -3.36
CA LEU A 23 1.10 -12.04 -3.76
C LEU A 23 1.24 -12.17 -5.28
N LEU A 24 0.21 -11.78 -6.04
CA LEU A 24 0.23 -11.81 -7.49
C LEU A 24 1.24 -10.83 -8.07
N VAL A 25 1.35 -9.61 -7.52
CA VAL A 25 2.35 -8.62 -7.93
C VAL A 25 3.76 -9.10 -7.64
N MET A 26 4.01 -9.68 -6.45
CA MET A 26 5.32 -10.23 -6.12
C MET A 26 5.72 -11.40 -7.04
N LYS A 27 4.78 -12.29 -7.35
CA LYS A 27 5.04 -13.48 -8.18
C LYS A 27 5.09 -13.16 -9.67
N TYR A 28 4.31 -12.17 -10.12
CA TYR A 28 4.16 -11.77 -11.52
C TYR A 28 4.18 -10.24 -11.64
N PRO A 29 5.36 -9.60 -11.58
CA PRO A 29 5.48 -8.13 -11.59
C PRO A 29 4.84 -7.46 -12.82
N ALA A 30 4.79 -8.16 -13.95
CA ALA A 30 4.12 -7.69 -15.16
C ALA A 30 2.60 -7.43 -14.97
N MET A 31 1.96 -8.06 -13.97
CA MET A 31 0.54 -7.84 -13.66
C MET A 31 0.29 -6.46 -13.05
N LEU A 32 1.33 -5.80 -12.51
CA LEU A 32 1.23 -4.50 -11.84
C LEU A 32 0.69 -3.42 -12.79
N GLN A 33 1.12 -3.43 -14.05
CA GLN A 33 0.62 -2.50 -15.06
C GLN A 33 -0.88 -2.71 -15.32
N ALA A 34 -1.34 -3.95 -15.44
CA ALA A 34 -2.76 -4.26 -15.64
C ALA A 34 -3.61 -3.90 -14.41
N MET A 35 -3.06 -4.09 -13.21
CA MET A 35 -3.69 -3.67 -11.96
C MET A 35 -3.86 -2.15 -11.93
N PHE A 36 -2.80 -1.39 -12.22
CA PHE A 36 -2.85 0.08 -12.25
C PHE A 36 -3.83 0.61 -13.30
N GLN A 37 -3.85 0.02 -14.49
CA GLN A 37 -4.82 0.40 -15.51
C GLN A 37 -6.26 0.19 -15.00
N SER A 38 -6.53 -0.94 -14.36
CA SER A 38 -7.85 -1.22 -13.77
C SER A 38 -8.19 -0.24 -12.63
N CYS A 39 -7.22 0.09 -11.76
CA CYS A 39 -7.38 1.10 -10.72
C CYS A 39 -7.70 2.48 -11.29
N LEU A 40 -7.01 2.89 -12.37
CA LEU A 40 -7.26 4.17 -13.04
C LEU A 40 -8.65 4.23 -13.68
N GLU A 41 -9.12 3.13 -14.27
CA GLU A 41 -10.46 3.01 -14.85
C GLU A 41 -11.55 3.06 -13.77
N ALA A 42 -11.32 2.37 -12.65
CA ALA A 42 -12.20 2.42 -11.48
C ALA A 42 -12.04 3.69 -10.63
N SER A 43 -11.16 4.63 -11.03
CA SER A 43 -10.88 5.88 -10.33
C SER A 43 -10.50 5.70 -8.86
N ILE A 44 -9.74 4.64 -8.56
CA ILE A 44 -9.28 4.32 -7.22
C ILE A 44 -8.26 5.37 -6.75
N SER A 45 -8.38 5.85 -5.53
CA SER A 45 -7.50 6.87 -4.97
C SER A 45 -6.06 6.35 -4.87
N PRO A 46 -5.04 7.22 -5.02
CA PRO A 46 -3.66 6.84 -4.79
C PRO A 46 -3.40 6.21 -3.41
N GLU A 47 -4.09 6.67 -2.37
CA GLU A 47 -3.99 6.11 -1.01
C GLU A 47 -4.39 4.64 -0.98
N GLU A 48 -5.53 4.29 -1.59
CA GLU A 48 -5.97 2.90 -1.66
C GLU A 48 -5.06 2.04 -2.52
N VAL A 49 -4.51 2.57 -3.62
CA VAL A 49 -3.56 1.82 -4.46
C VAL A 49 -2.27 1.54 -3.70
N LEU A 50 -1.81 2.46 -2.85
CA LEU A 50 -0.63 2.22 -2.02
C LEU A 50 -0.81 1.00 -1.11
N GLN A 51 -2.00 0.83 -0.53
CA GLN A 51 -2.34 -0.33 0.32
C GLN A 51 -2.35 -1.66 -0.44
N MET A 52 -2.61 -1.64 -1.75
CA MET A 52 -2.60 -2.84 -2.60
C MET A 52 -1.19 -3.28 -3.01
N LEU A 53 -0.16 -2.45 -2.79
CA LEU A 53 1.21 -2.77 -3.13
C LEU A 53 1.88 -3.57 -2.01
N PRO A 54 2.79 -4.51 -2.34
CA PRO A 54 3.55 -5.26 -1.35
C PRO A 54 4.69 -4.38 -0.81
N ILE A 55 4.34 -3.27 -0.16
CA ILE A 55 5.30 -2.35 0.46
C ILE A 55 5.65 -2.92 1.84
N PRO A 56 6.94 -3.11 2.17
CA PRO A 56 7.34 -3.52 3.51
C PRO A 56 6.85 -2.48 4.53
N LEU A 57 6.00 -2.92 5.45
CA LEU A 57 5.51 -2.10 6.59
C LEU A 57 6.65 -1.82 7.59
N THR A 58 7.64 -2.70 7.64
CA THR A 58 8.85 -2.53 8.44
C THR A 58 10.04 -2.40 7.51
N LEU A 59 10.62 -1.21 7.46
CA LEU A 59 11.97 -1.02 6.96
C LEU A 59 12.90 -1.51 8.06
N ASP A 60 13.54 -2.66 7.87
CA ASP A 60 14.80 -2.88 8.56
C ASP A 60 15.88 -2.03 7.87
N ASP A 61 16.98 -1.72 8.56
CA ASP A 61 18.09 -0.96 7.98
C ASP A 61 18.86 -1.77 6.92
N SER A 62 18.29 -2.88 6.44
CA SER A 62 18.89 -3.64 5.35
C SER A 62 18.79 -2.87 4.05
N THR A 63 19.90 -2.85 3.30
CA THR A 63 19.97 -2.26 1.97
C THR A 63 18.89 -2.83 1.04
N GLU A 64 18.50 -4.10 1.23
CA GLU A 64 17.48 -4.77 0.42
C GLU A 64 16.06 -4.25 0.69
N ALA A 65 15.65 -4.11 1.96
CA ALA A 65 14.34 -3.59 2.30
C ALA A 65 14.16 -2.14 1.85
N VAL A 66 15.18 -1.29 2.05
CA VAL A 66 15.19 0.10 1.57
C VAL A 66 15.10 0.18 0.06
N THR A 67 15.79 -0.71 -0.66
CA THR A 67 15.75 -0.78 -2.13
C THR A 67 14.38 -1.22 -2.63
N ASN A 68 13.78 -2.23 -2.00
CA ASN A 68 12.44 -2.72 -2.33
C ASN A 68 11.37 -1.66 -2.06
N PHE A 69 11.42 -0.98 -0.91
CA PHE A 69 10.54 0.13 -0.57
C PHE A 69 10.64 1.26 -1.60
N SER A 70 11.87 1.72 -1.89
CA SER A 70 12.12 2.78 -2.88
C SER A 70 11.58 2.40 -4.27
N SER A 71 11.73 1.13 -4.66
CA SER A 71 11.21 0.63 -5.93
C SER A 71 9.68 0.65 -5.98
N MET A 72 9.01 0.19 -4.91
CA MET A 72 7.54 0.20 -4.86
C MET A 72 6.97 1.62 -4.79
N VAL A 73 7.60 2.53 -4.04
CA VAL A 73 7.21 3.95 -4.00
C VAL A 73 7.40 4.61 -5.37
N ASN A 74 8.48 4.31 -6.08
CA ASN A 74 8.68 4.82 -7.44
C ASN A 74 7.56 4.35 -8.38
N VAL A 75 7.20 3.06 -8.33
CA VAL A 75 6.11 2.53 -9.15
C VAL A 75 4.77 3.15 -8.77
N TRP A 76 4.48 3.30 -7.48
CA TRP A 76 3.29 4.02 -7.02
C TRP A 76 3.27 5.49 -7.50
N SER A 77 4.40 6.18 -7.50
CA SER A 77 4.47 7.57 -7.97
C SER A 77 4.11 7.71 -9.46
N VAL A 78 4.41 6.70 -10.27
CA VAL A 78 3.95 6.61 -11.67
C VAL A 78 2.42 6.55 -11.71
N TYR A 79 1.80 5.74 -10.85
CA TYR A 79 0.33 5.71 -10.73
C TYR A 79 -0.24 7.08 -10.34
N VAL A 80 0.33 7.75 -9.33
CA VAL A 80 -0.10 9.10 -8.91
C VAL A 80 -0.04 10.09 -10.07
N SER A 81 1.04 10.02 -10.86
CA SER A 81 1.23 10.89 -12.02
C SER A 81 0.19 10.61 -13.11
N SER A 82 -0.11 9.34 -13.39
CA SER A 82 -1.18 8.95 -14.32
C SER A 82 -2.58 9.37 -13.82
N PHE A 83 -2.84 9.24 -12.52
CA PHE A 83 -4.10 9.65 -11.89
C PHE A 83 -4.31 11.18 -12.01
N ARG A 84 -3.27 11.96 -11.71
CA ARG A 84 -3.26 13.43 -11.93
C ARG A 84 -3.43 13.79 -13.40
N GLY A 85 -2.80 13.03 -14.31
CA GLY A 85 -2.94 13.21 -15.75
C GLY A 85 -4.36 13.02 -16.29
N ARG A 86 -5.24 12.30 -15.57
CA ARG A 86 -6.67 12.18 -15.88
C ARG A 86 -7.52 13.35 -15.35
N GLY A 87 -6.91 14.35 -14.72
CA GLY A 87 -7.58 15.53 -14.17
C GLY A 87 -8.00 15.40 -12.70
N TYR A 88 -7.67 14.30 -12.03
CA TYR A 88 -7.94 14.14 -10.61
C TYR A 88 -6.92 14.89 -9.74
N VAL A 89 -7.37 15.44 -8.62
CA VAL A 89 -6.52 16.18 -7.69
C VAL A 89 -6.00 15.25 -6.59
N PHE A 90 -4.68 15.16 -6.48
CA PHE A 90 -4.00 14.53 -5.35
C PHE A 90 -2.74 15.34 -5.04
N SER A 91 -2.75 16.17 -3.99
CA SER A 91 -1.68 17.14 -3.74
C SER A 91 -0.35 16.49 -3.36
N ASN A 92 0.75 17.24 -3.43
CA ASN A 92 2.04 16.74 -2.92
C ASN A 92 1.99 16.54 -1.40
N ASP A 93 1.24 17.38 -0.67
CA ASP A 93 1.02 17.18 0.77
C ASP A 93 0.29 15.86 1.05
N ALA A 94 -0.68 15.49 0.22
CA ALA A 94 -1.37 14.20 0.33
C ALA A 94 -0.43 13.02 0.04
N VAL A 95 0.47 13.15 -0.94
CA VAL A 95 1.52 12.15 -1.20
C VAL A 95 2.39 11.92 0.03
N VAL A 96 2.94 13.00 0.61
CA VAL A 96 3.80 12.92 1.78
C VAL A 96 3.05 12.32 2.96
N LYS A 97 1.83 12.80 3.23
CA LYS A 97 1.00 12.31 4.34
C LYS A 97 0.76 10.80 4.25
N VAL A 98 0.36 10.30 3.09
CA VAL A 98 0.06 8.87 2.90
C VAL A 98 1.31 8.00 3.05
N LEU A 99 2.46 8.46 2.54
CA LEU A 99 3.73 7.73 2.71
C LEU A 99 4.16 7.69 4.19
N VAL A 100 4.06 8.82 4.91
CA VAL A 100 4.39 8.89 6.33
C VAL A 100 3.48 7.97 7.15
N GLN A 101 2.17 8.00 6.90
CA GLN A 101 1.22 7.11 7.59
C GLN A 101 1.56 5.63 7.39
N GLN A 102 1.99 5.22 6.19
CA GLN A 102 2.38 3.82 5.97
C GLN A 102 3.65 3.40 6.70
N ILE A 103 4.55 4.34 7.01
CA ILE A 103 5.79 4.06 7.74
C ILE A 103 5.56 4.15 9.25
N GLU A 104 4.71 5.06 9.70
CA GLU A 104 4.47 5.32 11.13
C GLU A 104 3.52 4.30 11.77
N GLU A 105 2.43 3.89 11.12
CA GLU A 105 1.46 2.93 11.69
C GLU A 105 2.12 1.62 12.19
N PRO A 106 3.03 0.97 11.44
CA PRO A 106 3.73 -0.23 11.89
C PRO A 106 4.72 0.04 13.03
N MET A 107 5.33 1.23 13.05
CA MET A 107 6.29 1.63 14.08
C MET A 107 5.60 1.89 15.43
N PHE A 108 4.43 2.52 15.42
CA PHE A 108 3.61 2.75 16.61
C PHE A 108 3.04 1.46 17.21
N ASP A 109 2.63 0.49 16.38
CA ASP A 109 2.15 -0.81 16.84
C ASP A 109 3.27 -1.64 17.51
N LEU A 110 4.49 -1.61 16.94
CA LEU A 110 5.67 -2.24 17.57
C LEU A 110 6.01 -1.60 18.93
N TRP A 111 5.89 -0.28 19.05
CA TRP A 111 6.11 0.43 20.31
C TRP A 111 5.06 0.09 21.38
N ARG A 112 3.78 -0.06 20.98
CA ARG A 112 2.68 -0.47 21.86
C ARG A 112 2.85 -1.90 22.38
N VAL A 113 3.34 -2.82 21.55
CA VAL A 113 3.60 -4.22 21.93
C VAL A 113 4.84 -4.33 22.83
N GLY A 114 5.89 -3.52 22.59
CA GLY A 114 7.11 -3.51 23.40
C GLY A 114 6.98 -2.83 24.78
N HIS A 115 6.04 -1.90 24.93
CA HIS A 115 5.86 -1.10 26.15
C HIS A 115 4.44 -1.15 26.74
N GLY A 116 3.68 -2.23 26.49
CA GLY A 116 2.41 -2.47 27.18
C GLY A 116 2.61 -2.51 28.71
N PRO A 117 1.73 -1.88 29.52
CA PRO A 117 1.87 -1.90 30.97
C PRO A 117 1.84 -3.34 31.46
N ARG A 118 2.93 -3.78 32.11
CA ARG A 118 2.91 -5.01 32.90
C ARG A 118 1.91 -4.78 34.03
N LEU A 119 0.69 -5.27 33.85
CA LEU A 119 -0.25 -5.44 34.94
C LEU A 119 0.41 -6.41 35.92
N CYS A 120 0.97 -5.85 36.99
CA CYS A 120 1.34 -6.61 38.18
C CYS A 120 0.04 -7.13 38.78
N SER A 121 -0.34 -8.35 38.42
CA SER A 121 -1.31 -9.13 39.20
C SER A 121 -0.59 -9.63 40.45
N GLY A 122 -1.17 -9.32 41.61
CA GLY A 122 -0.63 -9.56 42.95
C GLY A 122 -0.51 -11.01 43.38
#